data_AF-A0A7K3D9Y0-F1
#
_entry.id   AF-A0A7K3D9Y0-F1
#
_cell.length_a   1.000
_cell.length_b   1.000
_cell.length_c   1.000
_cell.angle_alpha   90.00
_cell.angle_beta   90.00
_cell.angle_gamma   90.00
#
_symmetry.space_group_name_H-M   'P 1'
#
loop_
_entity.id
_entity.type
_entity.pdbx_description
1 polymer ?
#
loop_
_entity_poly.entity_id
_entity_poly.type
_entity_poly.pdbx_seq_one_letter_code
_entity_poly.pdbx_strand_id
1 'polypeptide(L)'
;MRVVSLVPSLTEAVAVTVPDVLVGATDWCTHPAGLDVTRVGGTKNPDVPRIAALAPDLVVANEEENRAPDLAALRAAGIEVLVTEIRTLDQAFRELARVLAA
;
A
#
# COMPACT_ATOMS: atom_id res chain seq x y z
N MET A 1 14.44 -0.11 1.24
CA MET A 1 13.19 0.30 0.60
C MET A 1 12.14 0.56 1.67
N ARG A 2 11.37 1.63 1.55
CA ARG A 2 10.34 2.07 2.49
C ARG A 2 8.99 2.05 1.78
N VAL A 3 8.07 1.19 2.23
CA VAL A 3 6.79 0.97 1.56
C VAL A 3 5.65 1.41 2.47
N VAL A 4 4.66 2.09 1.88
CA VAL A 4 3.34 2.28 2.49
C VAL A 4 2.34 1.43 1.73
N SER A 5 1.52 0.65 2.42
CA SER A 5 0.45 -0.13 1.79
C SER A 5 -0.93 0.40 2.16
N LEU A 6 -1.76 0.64 1.15
CA LEU A 6 -3.13 1.16 1.31
C LEU A 6 -4.22 0.09 1.21
N VAL A 7 -3.84 -1.19 1.24
CA VAL A 7 -4.71 -2.34 0.97
C VAL A 7 -4.46 -3.43 2.02
N PRO A 8 -5.45 -3.86 2.83
CA PRO A 8 -5.22 -4.80 3.92
C PRO A 8 -4.58 -6.13 3.50
N SER A 9 -5.08 -6.75 2.43
CA SER A 9 -4.56 -8.04 1.94
C SER A 9 -3.14 -7.95 1.40
N LEU A 10 -2.81 -6.88 0.67
CA LEU A 10 -1.45 -6.65 0.16
C LEU A 10 -0.49 -6.28 1.29
N THR A 11 -0.96 -5.58 2.32
CA THR A 11 -0.16 -5.28 3.51
C THR A 11 0.27 -6.56 4.21
N GLU A 12 -0.67 -7.48 4.43
CA GLU A 12 -0.36 -8.78 5.03
C GLU A 12 0.64 -9.56 4.16
N ALA A 13 0.41 -9.64 2.85
CA ALA A 13 1.30 -10.35 1.93
C ALA A 13 2.73 -9.80 1.91
N VAL A 14 2.88 -8.46 1.89
CA VAL A 14 4.20 -7.82 1.98
C VAL A 14 4.84 -8.07 3.33
N ALA A 15 4.09 -7.90 4.43
CA ALA A 15 4.63 -8.07 5.78
C ALA A 15 5.19 -9.47 6.03
N VAL A 16 4.55 -10.52 5.51
CA VAL A 16 5.00 -11.90 5.70
C VAL A 16 6.10 -12.34 4.73
N THR A 17 6.15 -11.76 3.53
CA THR A 17 7.07 -12.20 2.47
C THR A 17 8.35 -11.36 2.42
N VAL A 18 8.23 -10.06 2.69
CA VAL A 18 9.32 -9.08 2.63
C VAL A 18 9.31 -8.28 3.93
N PRO A 19 9.78 -8.87 5.05
CA PRO A 19 9.72 -8.22 6.35
C PRO A 19 10.53 -6.90 6.38
N ASP A 20 10.19 -6.03 7.33
CA ASP A 20 10.88 -4.77 7.63
C ASP A 20 10.83 -3.64 6.57
N VAL A 21 10.15 -3.85 5.42
CA VAL A 21 10.02 -2.79 4.39
C VAL A 21 8.83 -1.85 4.62
N LEU A 22 7.79 -2.29 5.34
CA LEU A 22 6.60 -1.49 5.58
C LEU A 22 6.88 -0.42 6.64
N VAL A 23 6.64 0.85 6.29
CA VAL A 23 6.75 2.00 7.20
C VAL A 23 5.39 2.61 7.52
N GLY A 24 4.36 2.28 6.75
CA GLY A 24 2.99 2.66 7.04
C GLY A 24 1.95 1.75 6.42
N ALA A 25 0.80 1.67 7.07
CA ALA A 25 -0.35 0.89 6.62
C ALA A 25 -1.65 1.55 7.08
N THR A 26 -2.77 1.16 6.47
CA THR A 26 -4.08 1.72 6.85
C THR A 26 -4.51 1.27 8.26
N ASP A 27 -5.51 1.95 8.80
CA ASP A 27 -6.15 1.60 10.07
C ASP A 27 -6.80 0.19 10.03
N TRP A 28 -7.10 -0.31 8.84
CA TRP A 28 -7.74 -1.61 8.60
C TRP A 28 -6.74 -2.76 8.45
N CYS A 29 -5.44 -2.47 8.38
CA CYS A 29 -4.38 -3.47 8.27
C CYS A 29 -4.07 -4.08 9.65
N THR A 30 -4.91 -5.03 10.06
CA THR A 30 -4.80 -5.72 11.36
C THR A 30 -3.91 -6.95 11.32
N HIS A 31 -3.51 -7.39 10.12
CA HIS A 31 -2.68 -8.58 9.90
C HIS A 31 -1.33 -8.21 9.26
N PRO A 32 -0.23 -8.91 9.62
CA PRO A 32 -0.15 -9.87 10.73
C PRO A 32 -0.38 -9.19 12.08
N ALA A 33 -0.83 -9.97 13.07
CA ALA A 33 -1.05 -9.45 14.41
C ALA A 33 0.25 -8.83 14.96
N GLY A 34 0.15 -7.62 15.53
CA GLY A 34 1.32 -6.89 16.04
C GLY A 34 2.12 -6.14 14.98
N LEU A 35 1.60 -5.97 13.76
CA LEU A 35 2.22 -5.10 12.74
C LEU A 35 2.39 -3.67 13.28
N ASP A 36 3.63 -3.31 13.61
CA ASP A 36 4.00 -2.01 14.20
C ASP A 36 4.52 -1.05 13.14
N VAL A 37 3.59 -0.40 12.43
CA VAL A 37 3.88 0.59 11.39
C VAL A 37 2.98 1.81 11.55
N THR A 38 3.39 2.94 10.97
CA THR A 38 2.61 4.19 11.10
C THR A 38 1.24 4.04 10.45
N ARG A 39 0.19 4.46 11.16
CA ARG A 39 -1.18 4.42 10.66
C ARG A 39 -1.50 5.65 9.82
N VAL A 40 -1.92 5.42 8.58
CA VAL A 40 -2.07 6.45 7.54
C VAL A 40 -3.52 6.70 7.12
N GLY A 41 -4.49 6.39 8.00
CA GLY A 41 -5.91 6.56 7.72
C GLY A 41 -6.53 5.35 7.03
N GLY A 42 -7.64 5.57 6.33
CA GLY A 42 -8.39 4.50 5.66
C GLY A 42 -8.01 4.31 4.19
N THR A 43 -8.58 3.28 3.57
CA THR A 43 -8.24 2.88 2.20
C THR A 43 -8.81 3.83 1.14
N LYS A 44 -9.85 4.59 1.49
CA LYS A 44 -10.51 5.60 0.63
C LYS A 44 -10.34 7.04 1.15
N ASN A 45 -9.43 7.25 2.09
CA ASN A 45 -9.12 8.55 2.68
C ASN A 45 -7.74 8.52 3.37
N PRO A 46 -6.67 8.15 2.63
CA PRO A 46 -5.34 8.12 3.20
C PRO A 46 -4.87 9.53 3.59
N ASP A 47 -4.15 9.65 4.71
CA ASP A 47 -3.52 10.89 5.16
C ASP A 47 -2.26 11.16 4.32
N VAL A 48 -2.45 11.83 3.17
CA VAL A 48 -1.38 12.13 2.21
C VAL A 48 -0.21 12.90 2.85
N PRO A 49 -0.42 13.98 3.64
CA PRO A 49 0.67 14.65 4.35
C PRO A 49 1.47 13.72 5.26
N ARG A 50 0.79 12.83 6.02
CA ARG A 50 1.48 11.85 6.86
C ARG A 50 2.27 10.84 6.03
N ILE A 51 1.70 10.35 4.93
CA ILE A 51 2.40 9.42 4.03
C ILE A 51 3.65 10.09 3.45
N ALA A 52 3.55 11.34 2.99
CA ALA A 52 4.70 12.08 2.48
C ALA A 52 5.79 12.29 3.55
N ALA A 53 5.40 12.56 4.80
CA ALA A 53 6.34 12.71 5.92
C ALA A 53 7.10 11.41 6.26
N LEU A 54 6.56 10.25 5.88
CA LEU A 54 7.27 8.96 6.00
C LEU A 54 8.35 8.78 4.93
N ALA A 55 8.43 9.65 3.91
CA ALA A 55 9.34 9.51 2.77
C ALA A 55 9.40 8.07 2.22
N PRO A 56 8.26 7.48 1.82
CA PRO A 56 8.24 6.15 1.22
C PRO A 56 8.86 6.20 -0.18
N ASP A 57 9.55 5.12 -0.54
CA ASP A 57 9.99 4.88 -1.91
C ASP A 57 8.78 4.48 -2.78
N LEU A 58 7.81 3.76 -2.20
CA LEU A 58 6.65 3.23 -2.91
C LEU A 58 5.38 3.24 -2.06
N VAL A 59 4.25 3.57 -2.69
CA VAL A 59 2.90 3.29 -2.16
C VAL A 59 2.25 2.17 -2.98
N VAL A 60 1.81 1.11 -2.30
CA VAL A 60 1.03 0.02 -2.88
C VAL A 60 -0.46 0.32 -2.72
N ALA A 61 -1.19 0.24 -3.83
CA ALA A 61 -2.62 0.52 -3.92
C ALA A 61 -3.34 -0.51 -4.81
N ASN A 62 -4.65 -0.51 -4.75
CA ASN A 62 -5.54 -1.28 -5.61
C ASN A 62 -6.61 -0.36 -6.21
N GLU A 63 -6.89 -0.56 -7.49
CA GLU A 63 -7.81 0.28 -8.27
C GLU A 63 -9.25 0.26 -7.74
N GLU A 64 -9.75 -0.89 -7.30
CA GLU A 64 -11.12 -1.01 -6.76
C GLU A 64 -11.23 -0.44 -5.34
N GLU A 65 -10.15 -0.56 -4.57
CA GLU A 65 -10.16 -0.18 -3.16
C GLU A 65 -9.87 1.30 -2.92
N ASN A 66 -8.88 1.88 -3.62
CA ASN A 66 -8.38 3.24 -3.40
C ASN A 66 -8.95 4.23 -4.44
N ARG A 67 -9.36 5.43 -4.01
CA ARG A 67 -9.99 6.39 -4.92
C ARG A 67 -8.95 7.12 -5.79
N ALA A 68 -9.26 7.32 -7.07
CA ALA A 68 -8.40 8.04 -8.00
C ALA A 68 -7.91 9.42 -7.52
N PRO A 69 -8.73 10.28 -6.86
CA PRO A 69 -8.26 11.57 -6.35
C PRO A 69 -7.16 11.44 -5.29
N ASP A 70 -7.22 10.43 -4.42
CA ASP A 70 -6.22 10.21 -3.37
C ASP A 70 -4.90 9.71 -3.98
N LEU A 71 -4.97 8.81 -4.96
CA LEU A 71 -3.80 8.34 -5.70
C LEU A 71 -3.14 9.47 -6.51
N ALA A 72 -3.95 10.38 -7.07
CA ALA A 72 -3.44 11.56 -7.76
C ALA A 72 -2.73 12.52 -6.78
N ALA A 73 -3.27 12.71 -5.57
CA ALA A 73 -2.63 13.54 -4.55
C ALA A 73 -1.28 12.96 -4.08
N LEU A 74 -1.16 11.63 -3.92
CA LEU A 74 0.11 10.97 -3.61
C LEU A 74 1.14 11.17 -4.72
N ARG A 75 0.75 11.01 -5.98
CA ARG A 75 1.63 11.26 -7.14
C ARG A 75 2.04 12.73 -7.23
N ALA A 76 1.12 13.65 -6.96
CA ALA A 76 1.42 15.09 -6.92
C ALA A 76 2.39 15.47 -5.79
N ALA A 77 2.44 14.70 -4.71
CA ALA A 77 3.44 14.80 -3.66
C ALA A 77 4.80 14.17 -4.03
N GLY A 78 4.97 13.68 -5.27
CA GLY A 78 6.21 13.09 -5.76
C GLY A 78 6.43 11.63 -5.35
N ILE A 79 5.38 10.94 -4.88
CA ILE A 79 5.48 9.57 -4.39
C ILE A 79 5.13 8.60 -5.52
N GLU A 80 5.95 7.56 -5.69
CA GLU A 80 5.64 6.48 -6.62
C GLU A 80 4.46 5.65 -6.11
N VAL A 81 3.50 5.33 -6.98
CA VAL A 81 2.30 4.58 -6.63
C VAL A 81 2.12 3.40 -7.58
N LEU A 82 2.32 2.18 -7.08
CA LEU A 82 1.98 0.94 -7.76
C LEU A 82 0.52 0.62 -7.49
N VAL A 83 -0.29 0.65 -8.54
CA VAL A 83 -1.71 0.30 -8.49
C VAL A 83 -1.90 -1.08 -9.10
N THR A 84 -2.46 -1.99 -8.31
CA THR A 84 -2.89 -3.31 -8.76
C THR A 84 -4.29 -3.24 -9.37
N GLU A 85 -4.54 -4.00 -10.43
CA GLU A 85 -5.87 -4.24 -10.98
C GLU A 85 -6.12 -5.73 -10.97
N ILE A 86 -7.25 -6.18 -10.42
CA ILE A 86 -7.55 -7.60 -10.25
C ILE A 86 -8.98 -7.87 -10.70
N ARG A 87 -9.15 -8.60 -11.80
CA ARG A 87 -10.45 -9.07 -12.32
C ARG A 87 -10.57 -10.58 -12.38
N THR A 88 -9.43 -11.28 -12.37
CA THR A 88 -9.35 -12.74 -12.43
C THR A 88 -8.31 -13.25 -11.45
N LEU A 89 -8.40 -14.54 -11.10
CA LEU A 89 -7.44 -15.19 -10.21
C LEU A 89 -6.01 -15.16 -10.78
N ASP A 90 -5.85 -15.45 -12.07
CA ASP A 90 -4.53 -15.40 -12.72
C ASP A 90 -3.94 -13.99 -12.69
N GLN A 91 -4.78 -12.96 -12.82
CA GLN A 91 -4.34 -11.58 -12.67
C GLN A 91 -3.93 -11.28 -11.22
N ALA A 92 -4.67 -11.77 -10.22
CA ALA A 92 -4.32 -11.62 -8.82
C ALA A 92 -2.91 -12.15 -8.53
N PHE A 93 -2.56 -13.33 -9.04
CA PHE A 93 -1.22 -13.90 -8.86
C PHE A 93 -0.13 -13.08 -9.56
N ARG A 94 -0.39 -12.56 -10.77
CA ARG A 94 0.56 -11.68 -11.46
C ARG A 94 0.77 -10.36 -10.72
N GLU A 95 -0.31 -9.74 -10.24
CA GLU A 95 -0.24 -8.50 -9.47
C GLU A 95 0.49 -8.71 -8.14
N LEU A 96 0.21 -9.82 -7.44
CA LEU A 96 0.93 -10.17 -6.23
C LEU A 96 2.43 -10.34 -6.49
N ALA A 97 2.81 -11.02 -7.57
CA ALA A 97 4.21 -11.16 -7.96
C ALA A 97 4.86 -9.80 -8.27
N ARG A 98 4.14 -8.87 -8.93
CA ARG A 98 4.62 -7.50 -9.16
C ARG A 98 4.85 -6.74 -7.86
N VAL A 99 3.92 -6.80 -6.92
CA VAL A 99 4.04 -6.13 -5.61
C VAL A 99 5.24 -6.65 -4.83
N LEU A 100 5.46 -7.97 -4.83
CA LEU A 100 6.53 -8.60 -4.04
C LEU A 100 7.93 -8.47 -4.67
N ALA A 101 8.03 -8.00 -5.91
CA ALA A 101 9.29 -7.82 -6.64
C ALA A 101 9.58 -6.36 -7.01
N ALA A 102 8.76 -5.42 -6.54
CA ALA A 102 8.90 -3.98 -6.81
C ALA A 102 10.10 -3.36 -6.09
#